data_AF-A0A9D3V7T1-F1
#
_entry.id   AF-A0A9D3V7T1-F1
#
_cell.length_a   1.000
_cell.length_b   1.000
_cell.length_c   1.000
_cell.angle_alpha   90.00
_cell.angle_beta   90.00
_cell.angle_gamma   90.00
#
_symmetry.space_group_name_H-M   'P 1'
#
loop_
_entity.id
_entity.type
_entity.pdbx_description
1 polymer ?
#
loop_
_entity_poly.entity_id
_entity_poly.type
_entity_poly.pdbx_seq_one_letter_code
_entity_poly.pdbx_strand_id
1 'polypeptide(L)'
;MALGPCKWISTITFAFLLVIFTVTLWSLESNQVQYPFAGDLTKMILGKLEGWSLGKHGVITEENKRGTKSVGPNMTSCHPSYGRKDLLVDCCPPGFQSPLPFVDFQFPDPQSPLRIRRPAHAVDADYIAKYDKALSIMKSLPHHDPRSFSRQANLHCLFCTGAYDQKNSNAPLSIHRTWLFFPWHRMMIYFHERMLGSLIGDETFALPYWAWDIPQGMVIPDMYTNSSSSFYHTMRDVSHLPPQTADLNYVSDTNLSPEDQIDINLAFMYNQMVSGTRKTELFMGCTY
;
A
#
# COMPACT_ATOMS: atom_id res chain seq x y z
N MET A 1 9.39 -17.64 -72.27
CA MET A 1 8.57 -17.76 -71.06
C MET A 1 9.01 -16.67 -70.09
N ALA A 2 8.36 -15.51 -70.16
CA ALA A 2 8.69 -14.36 -69.33
C ALA A 2 7.89 -14.43 -68.03
N LEU A 3 8.59 -14.56 -66.90
CA LEU A 3 8.00 -14.38 -65.57
C LEU A 3 8.05 -12.89 -65.26
N GLY A 4 6.87 -12.25 -65.22
CA GLY A 4 6.73 -10.79 -65.08
C GLY A 4 7.17 -10.22 -63.72
N PRO A 5 7.35 -8.88 -63.64
CA PRO A 5 7.96 -8.16 -62.52
C PRO A 5 7.18 -8.24 -61.19
N CYS A 6 5.98 -8.83 -61.20
CA CYS A 6 5.12 -8.95 -60.03
C CYS A 6 5.60 -10.01 -59.02
N LYS A 7 6.37 -11.03 -59.45
CA LYS A 7 6.84 -12.09 -58.55
C LYS A 7 8.03 -11.68 -57.67
N TRP A 8 8.90 -10.79 -58.15
CA TRP A 8 10.07 -10.30 -57.39
C TRP A 8 9.69 -9.28 -56.32
N ILE A 9 8.70 -8.43 -56.59
CA ILE A 9 8.19 -7.47 -55.60
C ILE A 9 7.50 -8.22 -54.45
N SER A 10 6.79 -9.31 -54.76
CA SER A 10 6.12 -10.16 -53.74
C SER A 10 7.09 -10.94 -52.87
N THR A 11 8.22 -11.42 -53.40
CA THR A 11 9.24 -12.12 -52.60
C THR A 11 10.07 -11.16 -51.74
N ILE A 12 10.37 -9.96 -52.24
CA ILE A 12 11.10 -8.94 -51.47
C ILE A 12 10.23 -8.38 -50.34
N THR A 13 8.93 -8.18 -50.57
CA THR A 13 7.99 -7.75 -49.51
C THR A 13 7.79 -8.84 -48.46
N PHE A 14 7.72 -10.12 -48.83
CA PHE A 14 7.64 -11.21 -47.87
C PHE A 14 8.92 -11.33 -47.02
N ALA A 15 10.10 -11.16 -47.63
CA ALA A 15 11.37 -11.17 -46.92
C ALA A 15 11.49 -9.99 -45.94
N PHE A 16 11.05 -8.79 -46.33
CA PHE A 16 11.02 -7.63 -45.43
C PHE A 16 10.05 -7.80 -44.27
N LEU A 17 8.87 -8.38 -44.51
CA LEU A 17 7.89 -8.67 -43.45
C LEU A 17 8.41 -9.73 -42.46
N LEU A 18 9.13 -10.74 -42.96
CA LEU A 18 9.76 -11.77 -42.11
C LEU A 18 10.87 -11.17 -41.24
N VAL A 19 11.68 -10.26 -41.77
CA VAL A 19 12.75 -9.57 -41.01
C VAL A 19 12.16 -8.61 -39.96
N ILE A 20 11.10 -7.87 -40.30
CA ILE A 20 10.41 -7.01 -39.34
C ILE A 20 9.75 -7.87 -38.23
N PHE A 21 9.18 -9.01 -38.59
CA PHE A 21 8.57 -9.94 -37.63
C PHE A 21 9.60 -10.58 -36.69
N THR A 22 10.77 -10.96 -37.20
CA THR A 22 11.84 -11.52 -36.36
C THR A 22 12.50 -10.46 -35.47
N VAL A 23 12.70 -9.23 -35.96
CA VAL A 23 13.25 -8.12 -35.16
C VAL A 23 12.26 -7.66 -34.07
N THR A 24 10.95 -7.67 -34.37
CA THR A 24 9.91 -7.36 -33.37
C THR A 24 9.76 -8.47 -32.33
N LEU A 25 9.82 -9.75 -32.71
CA LEU A 25 9.86 -10.86 -31.74
C LEU A 25 11.11 -10.79 -30.85
N TRP A 26 12.28 -10.50 -31.43
CA TRP A 26 13.52 -10.42 -30.67
C TRP A 26 13.54 -9.21 -29.73
N SER A 27 12.96 -8.08 -30.14
CA SER A 27 12.77 -6.91 -29.26
C SER A 27 11.72 -7.14 -28.15
N LEU A 28 10.75 -8.03 -28.38
CA LEU A 28 9.78 -8.46 -27.36
C LEU A 28 10.38 -9.48 -26.38
N GLU A 29 11.32 -10.33 -26.82
CA GLU A 29 12.05 -11.27 -25.95
C GLU A 29 13.17 -10.60 -25.14
N SER A 30 13.86 -9.61 -25.72
CA SER A 30 14.96 -8.86 -25.09
C SER A 30 14.49 -7.94 -23.95
N ASN A 31 13.30 -7.34 -24.10
CA ASN A 31 12.66 -6.56 -23.04
C ASN A 31 11.84 -7.48 -22.13
N GLN A 32 12.52 -8.25 -21.27
CA GLN A 32 11.89 -8.91 -20.12
C GLN A 32 11.44 -7.88 -19.07
N VAL A 33 10.40 -7.12 -19.40
CA VAL A 33 9.47 -6.55 -18.43
C VAL A 33 8.22 -7.42 -18.52
N GLN A 34 8.04 -8.33 -17.56
CA GLN A 34 6.87 -9.19 -17.50
C GLN A 34 5.58 -8.36 -17.33
N TYR A 35 4.77 -8.29 -18.38
CA TYR A 35 3.42 -7.73 -18.33
C TYR A 35 2.40 -8.83 -18.00
N PRO A 36 1.59 -8.74 -16.92
CA PRO A 36 0.55 -9.71 -16.61
C PRO A 36 -0.75 -9.54 -17.45
N PHE A 37 -0.79 -8.59 -18.39
CA PHE A 37 -2.04 -8.05 -18.94
C PHE A 37 -2.67 -8.82 -20.12
N ALA A 38 -2.00 -9.85 -20.66
CA ALA A 38 -2.52 -10.56 -21.84
C ALA A 38 -3.73 -11.47 -21.52
N GLY A 39 -3.92 -11.87 -20.25
CA GLY A 39 -5.03 -12.74 -19.84
C GLY A 39 -6.40 -12.04 -19.71
N ASP A 40 -6.41 -10.72 -19.55
CA ASP A 40 -7.62 -9.95 -19.25
C ASP A 40 -8.35 -9.42 -20.48
N LEU A 41 -7.65 -9.18 -21.59
CA LEU A 41 -8.28 -8.67 -22.81
C LEU A 41 -9.25 -9.70 -23.42
N THR A 42 -8.89 -10.99 -23.37
CA THR A 42 -9.73 -12.09 -23.88
C THR A 42 -11.02 -12.25 -23.05
N LYS A 43 -10.95 -12.02 -21.73
CA LYS A 43 -12.12 -12.05 -20.84
C LYS A 43 -13.01 -10.82 -21.03
N MET A 44 -12.42 -9.67 -21.34
CA MET A 44 -13.15 -8.43 -21.60
C MET A 44 -13.93 -8.46 -22.94
N ILE A 45 -13.44 -9.20 -23.93
CA ILE A 45 -14.13 -9.38 -25.22
C ILE A 45 -15.27 -10.41 -25.10
N LEU A 46 -15.08 -11.50 -24.35
CA LEU A 46 -16.13 -12.50 -24.10
C LEU A 46 -17.28 -11.97 -23.24
N GLY A 47 -17.01 -11.08 -22.28
CA GLY A 47 -18.05 -10.47 -21.42
C GLY A 47 -19.00 -9.49 -22.12
N LYS A 48 -18.71 -9.06 -23.36
CA LYS A 48 -19.58 -8.14 -24.12
C LYS A 48 -20.65 -8.82 -24.97
N LEU A 49 -20.65 -10.15 -25.09
CA LEU A 49 -21.62 -10.88 -25.93
C LEU A 49 -22.88 -11.36 -25.18
N GLU A 50 -22.93 -11.29 -23.84
CA GLU A 50 -24.10 -11.73 -23.05
C GLU A 50 -25.03 -10.59 -22.61
N GLY A 51 -24.80 -9.37 -23.11
CA GLY A 51 -25.40 -8.15 -22.55
C GLY A 51 -26.56 -7.53 -23.32
N TRP A 52 -27.43 -8.30 -24.00
CA TRP A 52 -28.68 -7.78 -24.55
C TRP A 52 -29.87 -8.71 -24.30
N SER A 53 -30.63 -8.44 -23.25
CA SER A 53 -32.06 -8.79 -23.19
C SER A 53 -32.84 -7.71 -22.43
N LEU A 54 -33.91 -7.26 -23.06
CA LEU A 54 -34.76 -6.12 -22.70
C LEU A 54 -35.50 -6.31 -21.37
N GLY A 55 -35.75 -5.18 -20.70
CA GLY A 55 -36.37 -5.09 -19.39
C GLY A 55 -37.82 -5.54 -19.28
N LYS A 56 -38.18 -5.92 -18.06
CA LYS A 56 -39.53 -5.84 -17.49
C LYS A 56 -39.42 -5.35 -16.06
N HIS A 57 -40.21 -4.32 -15.73
CA HIS A 57 -40.47 -3.90 -14.36
C HIS A 57 -41.17 -5.05 -13.62
N GLY A 58 -40.52 -5.54 -12.55
CA GLY A 58 -41.04 -6.59 -11.68
C GLY A 58 -40.71 -6.25 -10.22
N VAL A 59 -41.75 -6.31 -9.40
CA VAL A 59 -41.76 -6.06 -7.94
C VAL A 59 -40.65 -6.86 -7.24
N ILE A 60 -39.93 -6.21 -6.33
CA ILE A 60 -38.85 -6.81 -5.54
C ILE A 60 -39.48 -7.76 -4.51
N THR A 61 -39.42 -9.06 -4.78
CA THR A 61 -39.55 -10.12 -3.76
C THR A 61 -38.16 -10.58 -3.32
N GLU A 62 -38.04 -10.86 -2.02
CA GLU A 62 -36.86 -11.23 -1.20
C GLU A 62 -36.07 -12.49 -1.61
N GLU A 63 -35.85 -12.75 -2.90
CA GLU A 63 -35.03 -13.91 -3.35
C GLU A 63 -34.10 -13.53 -4.51
N ASN A 64 -32.98 -12.89 -4.19
CA ASN A 64 -31.67 -13.03 -4.86
C ASN A 64 -30.64 -12.03 -4.28
N LYS A 65 -30.34 -12.13 -2.98
CA LYS A 65 -29.05 -11.62 -2.48
C LYS A 65 -27.97 -12.62 -2.88
N ARG A 66 -27.44 -12.50 -4.10
CA ARG A 66 -26.08 -12.99 -4.38
C ARG A 66 -25.16 -12.12 -3.55
N GLY A 67 -24.99 -12.50 -2.28
CA GLY A 67 -24.21 -11.75 -1.31
C GLY A 67 -22.84 -11.50 -1.90
N THR A 68 -22.49 -10.22 -2.06
CA THR A 68 -21.12 -9.82 -2.37
C THR A 68 -20.22 -10.50 -1.34
N LYS A 69 -19.44 -11.50 -1.77
CA LYS A 69 -18.52 -12.20 -0.87
C LYS A 69 -17.58 -11.16 -0.27
N SER A 70 -17.62 -10.98 1.04
CA SER A 70 -16.78 -10.00 1.73
C SER A 70 -15.31 -10.31 1.46
N VAL A 71 -14.55 -9.33 0.98
CA VAL A 71 -13.10 -9.41 0.93
C VAL A 71 -12.58 -9.23 2.35
N GLY A 72 -11.88 -10.23 2.87
CA GLY A 72 -11.28 -10.18 4.20
C GLY A 72 -10.29 -11.33 4.38
N PRO A 73 -9.44 -11.28 5.43
CA PRO A 73 -8.47 -12.33 5.69
C PRO A 73 -9.16 -13.60 6.20
N ASN A 74 -8.64 -14.76 5.79
CA ASN A 74 -8.78 -15.99 6.53
C ASN A 74 -7.80 -15.97 7.70
N MET A 75 -8.25 -15.55 8.88
CA MET A 75 -7.37 -15.39 10.05
C MET A 75 -6.74 -16.70 10.54
N THR A 76 -7.26 -17.86 10.09
CA THR A 76 -6.69 -19.19 10.38
C THR A 76 -5.70 -19.68 9.33
N SER A 77 -5.61 -19.02 8.17
CA SER A 77 -4.59 -19.32 7.17
C SER A 77 -3.50 -18.27 7.25
N CYS A 78 -2.42 -18.58 7.97
CA CYS A 78 -1.22 -17.78 8.00
C CYS A 78 0.00 -18.62 7.64
N HIS A 79 0.89 -18.08 6.81
CA HIS A 79 2.10 -18.76 6.41
C HIS A 79 3.25 -17.77 6.14
N PRO A 80 4.51 -18.26 6.09
CA PRO A 80 5.64 -17.47 5.61
C PRO A 80 5.37 -16.88 4.22
N SER A 81 5.90 -15.70 3.98
CA SER A 81 5.67 -14.94 2.75
C SER A 81 6.89 -14.08 2.41
N TYR A 82 6.91 -13.45 1.24
CA TYR A 82 8.04 -12.65 0.79
C TYR A 82 7.72 -11.16 0.92
N GLY A 83 8.43 -10.47 1.82
CA GLY A 83 8.36 -9.01 1.93
C GLY A 83 9.01 -8.32 0.74
N ARG A 84 10.01 -8.98 0.15
CA ARG A 84 10.62 -8.66 -1.13
C ARG A 84 11.27 -9.95 -1.69
N LYS A 85 11.77 -9.94 -2.93
CA LYS A 85 12.23 -11.16 -3.65
C LYS A 85 13.22 -12.03 -2.86
N ASP A 86 14.09 -11.42 -2.05
CA ASP A 86 15.15 -12.04 -1.25
C ASP A 86 14.88 -12.00 0.27
N LEU A 87 13.69 -11.58 0.70
CA LEU A 87 13.34 -11.44 2.12
C LEU A 87 12.11 -12.29 2.46
N LEU A 88 12.36 -13.53 2.88
CA LEU A 88 11.34 -14.37 3.50
C LEU A 88 11.03 -13.83 4.90
N VAL A 89 9.75 -13.64 5.19
CA VAL A 89 9.24 -13.17 6.48
C VAL A 89 8.21 -14.13 7.02
N ASP A 90 8.22 -14.33 8.35
CA ASP A 90 7.18 -15.02 9.08
C ASP A 90 6.67 -14.08 10.17
N CYS A 91 5.41 -13.67 10.04
CA CYS A 91 4.75 -12.72 10.92
C CYS A 91 3.47 -13.29 11.54
N CYS A 92 3.32 -14.62 11.52
CA CYS A 92 2.12 -15.28 11.98
C CYS A 92 1.88 -15.10 13.49
N PRO A 93 0.63 -14.80 13.91
CA PRO A 93 0.29 -14.76 15.32
C PRO A 93 0.48 -16.08 16.04
N PRO A 94 0.88 -16.08 17.32
CA PRO A 94 0.76 -17.29 18.11
C PRO A 94 -0.71 -17.72 18.18
N GLY A 95 -0.96 -19.02 17.95
CA GLY A 95 -2.31 -19.60 18.01
C GLY A 95 -3.24 -19.25 16.85
N PHE A 96 -2.72 -18.72 15.72
CA PHE A 96 -3.55 -18.32 14.57
C PHE A 96 -4.45 -19.45 14.03
N GLN A 97 -4.06 -20.71 14.23
CA GLN A 97 -4.83 -21.87 13.79
C GLN A 97 -6.19 -21.99 14.50
N SER A 98 -6.32 -21.39 15.69
CA SER A 98 -7.57 -21.36 16.44
C SER A 98 -8.38 -20.12 16.04
N PRO A 99 -9.63 -20.29 15.56
CA PRO A 99 -10.50 -19.15 15.29
C PRO A 99 -10.70 -18.30 16.55
N LEU A 100 -10.46 -17.00 16.43
CA LEU A 100 -10.80 -16.06 17.48
C LEU A 100 -12.18 -15.45 17.22
N PRO A 101 -13.05 -15.35 18.24
CA PRO A 101 -14.26 -14.57 18.11
C PRO A 101 -13.88 -13.12 17.86
N PHE A 102 -14.56 -12.48 16.91
CA PHE A 102 -14.44 -11.05 16.67
C PHE A 102 -15.78 -10.39 16.96
N VAL A 103 -15.71 -9.11 17.33
CA VAL A 103 -16.87 -8.26 17.50
C VAL A 103 -16.96 -7.30 16.33
N ASP A 104 -18.18 -6.95 15.94
CA ASP A 104 -18.38 -5.90 14.94
C ASP A 104 -17.91 -4.56 15.50
N PHE A 105 -17.20 -3.81 14.66
CA PHE A 105 -16.69 -2.50 15.00
C PHE A 105 -17.83 -1.58 15.46
N GLN A 106 -17.61 -0.89 16.57
CA GLN A 106 -18.48 0.17 17.07
C GLN A 106 -17.74 1.50 16.99
N PHE A 107 -18.42 2.54 16.51
CA PHE A 107 -17.88 3.88 16.52
C PHE A 107 -17.62 4.34 17.96
N PRO A 108 -16.56 5.16 18.20
CA PRO A 108 -16.34 5.75 19.51
C PRO A 108 -17.53 6.63 19.90
N ASP A 109 -17.76 6.78 21.20
CA ASP A 109 -18.80 7.68 21.73
C ASP A 109 -18.58 9.09 21.13
N PRO A 110 -19.60 9.70 20.50
CA PRO A 110 -19.54 11.08 20.02
C PRO A 110 -19.12 12.12 21.08
N GLN A 111 -19.28 11.82 22.37
CA GLN A 111 -18.82 12.66 23.49
C GLN A 111 -17.34 12.45 23.85
N SER A 112 -16.69 11.44 23.27
CA SER A 112 -15.25 11.23 23.47
C SER A 112 -14.45 12.43 22.95
N PRO A 113 -13.38 12.84 23.63
CA PRO A 113 -12.52 13.92 23.14
C PRO A 113 -11.98 13.66 21.73
N LEU A 114 -12.00 14.71 20.91
CA LEU A 114 -11.41 14.66 19.57
C LEU A 114 -9.87 14.59 19.67
N ARG A 115 -9.28 13.59 19.04
CA ARG A 115 -7.82 13.44 18.92
C ARG A 115 -7.31 14.30 17.76
N ILE A 116 -6.40 15.24 18.05
CA ILE A 116 -5.85 16.16 17.05
C ILE A 116 -4.39 15.80 16.77
N ARG A 117 -4.14 15.23 15.59
CA ARG A 117 -2.78 14.95 15.11
C ARG A 117 -2.06 16.24 14.76
N ARG A 118 -0.78 16.33 15.11
CA ARG A 118 0.06 17.53 14.90
C ARG A 118 1.26 17.24 13.99
N PRO A 119 1.78 18.23 13.25
CA PRO A 119 3.03 18.06 12.50
C PRO A 119 4.17 17.66 13.43
N ALA A 120 4.88 16.58 13.09
CA ALA A 120 5.94 16.02 13.93
C ALA A 120 7.13 16.97 14.15
N HIS A 121 7.38 17.92 13.25
CA HIS A 121 8.42 18.95 13.43
C HIS A 121 7.99 20.08 14.39
N ALA A 122 6.71 20.15 14.75
CA ALA A 122 6.13 21.27 15.52
C ALA A 122 5.56 20.82 16.89
N VAL A 123 5.83 19.59 17.32
CA VAL A 123 5.43 19.12 18.65
C VAL A 123 6.43 19.57 19.72
N ASP A 124 5.93 19.78 20.94
CA ASP A 124 6.76 20.21 22.07
C ASP A 124 7.43 19.04 22.81
N ALA A 125 8.32 19.38 23.75
CA ALA A 125 9.07 18.39 24.53
C ALA A 125 8.17 17.51 25.39
N ASP A 126 7.07 18.04 25.94
CA ASP A 126 6.13 17.29 26.78
C ASP A 126 5.40 16.24 25.94
N TYR A 127 4.99 16.60 24.72
CA TYR A 127 4.42 15.68 23.76
C TYR A 127 5.41 14.57 23.40
N ILE A 128 6.66 14.92 23.08
CA ILE A 128 7.70 13.95 22.72
C ILE A 128 7.94 12.99 23.87
N ALA A 129 8.10 13.48 25.10
CA ALA A 129 8.31 12.66 26.29
C ALA A 129 7.11 11.73 26.56
N LYS A 130 5.88 12.22 26.37
CA LYS A 130 4.65 11.42 26.52
C LYS A 130 4.58 10.31 25.48
N TYR A 131 4.86 10.60 24.21
CA TYR A 131 4.85 9.59 23.16
C TYR A 131 6.00 8.60 23.34
N ASP A 132 7.19 9.06 23.74
CA ASP A 132 8.33 8.20 24.02
C ASP A 132 8.00 7.18 25.13
N LYS A 133 7.36 7.64 26.21
CA LYS A 133 6.84 6.77 27.28
C LYS A 133 5.86 5.73 26.75
N ALA A 134 4.88 6.13 25.94
CA ALA A 134 3.90 5.19 25.38
C ALA A 134 4.57 4.13 24.50
N LEU A 135 5.53 4.54 23.67
CA LEU A 135 6.28 3.65 22.79
C LEU A 135 7.22 2.73 23.57
N SER A 136 7.87 3.24 24.62
CA SER A 136 8.70 2.47 25.55
C SER A 136 7.91 1.33 26.19
N ILE A 137 6.72 1.65 26.73
CA ILE A 137 5.80 0.65 27.29
C ILE A 137 5.40 -0.36 26.20
N MET A 138 4.96 0.11 25.03
CA MET A 138 4.56 -0.77 23.92
C MET A 138 5.66 -1.74 23.48
N LYS A 139 6.93 -1.29 23.48
CA LYS A 139 8.11 -2.12 23.17
C LYS A 139 8.46 -3.10 24.28
N SER A 140 8.13 -2.79 25.53
CA SER A 140 8.35 -3.68 26.69
C SER A 140 7.31 -4.80 26.81
N LEU A 141 6.17 -4.69 26.12
CA LEU A 141 5.11 -5.70 26.18
C LEU A 141 5.59 -7.05 25.60
N PRO A 142 5.16 -8.18 26.19
CA PRO A 142 5.53 -9.49 25.68
C PRO A 142 4.90 -9.75 24.30
N HIS A 143 5.55 -10.56 23.47
CA HIS A 143 5.10 -10.84 22.10
C HIS A 143 3.67 -11.40 21.99
N HIS A 144 3.16 -12.10 23.01
CA HIS A 144 1.79 -12.62 22.99
C HIS A 144 0.73 -11.52 23.23
N ASP A 145 1.11 -10.36 23.77
CA ASP A 145 0.22 -9.21 23.86
C ASP A 145 0.03 -8.61 22.46
N PRO A 146 -1.20 -8.57 21.91
CA PRO A 146 -1.46 -8.06 20.57
C PRO A 146 -1.10 -6.57 20.40
N ARG A 147 -0.95 -5.83 21.49
CA ARG A 147 -0.57 -4.42 21.50
C ARG A 147 0.94 -4.21 21.44
N SER A 148 1.74 -5.25 21.67
CA SER A 148 3.21 -5.14 21.64
C SER A 148 3.72 -4.60 20.32
N PHE A 149 4.84 -3.88 20.36
CA PHE A 149 5.40 -3.18 19.19
C PHE A 149 5.63 -4.12 18.01
N SER A 150 6.17 -5.33 18.25
CA SER A 150 6.40 -6.34 17.22
C SER A 150 5.10 -6.87 16.63
N ARG A 151 4.06 -7.08 17.43
CA ARG A 151 2.74 -7.50 16.94
C ARG A 151 2.08 -6.44 16.08
N GLN A 152 2.20 -5.17 16.47
CA GLN A 152 1.73 -4.03 15.68
C GLN A 152 2.48 -3.91 14.34
N ALA A 153 3.81 -4.09 14.34
CA ALA A 153 4.60 -4.14 13.10
C ALA A 153 4.20 -5.34 12.20
N ASN A 154 3.95 -6.50 12.81
CA ASN A 154 3.56 -7.71 12.08
C ASN A 154 2.20 -7.59 11.40
N LEU A 155 1.29 -6.71 11.84
CA LEU A 155 0.06 -6.43 11.08
C LEU A 155 0.36 -5.94 9.66
N HIS A 156 1.35 -5.07 9.50
CA HIS A 156 1.77 -4.62 8.19
C HIS A 156 2.44 -5.74 7.38
N CYS A 157 3.18 -6.65 8.00
CA CYS A 157 3.65 -7.83 7.28
C CYS A 157 2.46 -8.66 6.77
N LEU A 158 1.56 -9.06 7.67
CA LEU A 158 0.47 -10.00 7.41
C LEU A 158 -0.40 -9.63 6.19
N PHE A 159 -0.78 -8.35 6.09
CA PHE A 159 -1.71 -7.87 5.07
C PHE A 159 -1.04 -7.39 3.78
N CYS A 160 0.29 -7.28 3.76
CA CYS A 160 1.03 -6.68 2.64
C CYS A 160 1.84 -7.68 1.85
N THR A 161 2.36 -8.72 2.51
CA THR A 161 3.22 -9.73 1.89
C THR A 161 2.47 -10.96 1.39
N GLY A 162 1.15 -11.04 1.64
CA GLY A 162 0.35 -12.21 1.31
C GLY A 162 0.48 -13.35 2.32
N ALA A 163 0.81 -13.05 3.58
CA ALA A 163 0.88 -14.06 4.63
C ALA A 163 -0.49 -14.62 5.02
N TYR A 164 -1.56 -13.83 4.83
CA TYR A 164 -2.95 -14.27 4.97
C TYR A 164 -3.56 -14.59 3.61
N ASP A 165 -4.35 -15.66 3.54
CA ASP A 165 -5.26 -15.92 2.42
C ASP A 165 -6.57 -15.12 2.56
N GLN A 166 -7.33 -15.04 1.47
CA GLN A 166 -8.68 -14.47 1.49
C GLN A 166 -9.71 -15.44 2.13
N LYS A 167 -10.73 -14.89 2.81
CA LYS A 167 -11.73 -15.65 3.59
C LYS A 167 -12.57 -16.67 2.79
N ASN A 168 -12.49 -16.69 1.47
CA ASN A 168 -13.25 -17.63 0.61
C ASN A 168 -12.44 -18.08 -0.63
N SER A 169 -11.11 -18.02 -0.54
CA SER A 169 -10.19 -18.36 -1.62
C SER A 169 -8.82 -18.71 -1.03
N ASN A 170 -8.02 -19.52 -1.72
CA ASN A 170 -6.62 -19.76 -1.36
C ASN A 170 -5.68 -18.73 -2.02
N ALA A 171 -6.23 -17.62 -2.50
CA ALA A 171 -5.45 -16.52 -3.02
C ALA A 171 -4.92 -15.67 -1.85
N PRO A 172 -3.63 -15.27 -1.88
CA PRO A 172 -3.07 -14.36 -0.89
C PRO A 172 -3.82 -13.02 -0.87
N LEU A 173 -4.04 -12.49 0.34
CA LEU A 173 -4.57 -11.17 0.57
C LEU A 173 -3.45 -10.13 0.40
N SER A 174 -3.71 -9.06 -0.34
CA SER A 174 -2.81 -7.90 -0.37
C SER A 174 -3.60 -6.60 -0.38
N ILE A 175 -3.25 -5.71 0.55
CA ILE A 175 -3.87 -4.38 0.65
C ILE A 175 -3.14 -3.32 -0.18
N HIS A 176 -1.96 -3.66 -0.72
CA HIS A 176 -1.13 -2.74 -1.50
C HIS A 176 -1.48 -2.80 -3.00
N ARG A 177 -1.32 -1.66 -3.69
CA ARG A 177 -1.64 -1.49 -5.13
C ARG A 177 -3.12 -1.74 -5.47
N THR A 178 -4.00 -1.52 -4.50
CA THR A 178 -5.46 -1.67 -4.64
C THR A 178 -6.14 -0.56 -3.85
N TRP A 179 -7.43 -0.36 -4.09
CA TRP A 179 -8.28 0.57 -3.34
C TRP A 179 -8.39 0.30 -1.83
N LEU A 180 -7.88 -0.84 -1.34
CA LEU A 180 -7.86 -1.19 0.08
C LEU A 180 -6.74 -0.46 0.84
N PHE A 181 -5.77 0.12 0.13
CA PHE A 181 -4.61 0.79 0.71
C PHE A 181 -5.02 1.83 1.77
N PHE A 182 -5.80 2.84 1.39
CA PHE A 182 -6.21 3.91 2.32
C PHE A 182 -7.08 3.43 3.49
N PRO A 183 -8.20 2.71 3.28
CA PRO A 183 -9.06 2.32 4.39
C PRO A 183 -8.38 1.35 5.36
N TRP A 184 -7.54 0.43 4.87
CA TRP A 184 -6.82 -0.49 5.74
C TRP A 184 -5.80 0.25 6.62
N HIS A 185 -4.96 1.12 6.03
CA HIS A 185 -3.99 1.92 6.80
C HIS A 185 -4.67 2.86 7.77
N ARG A 186 -5.82 3.46 7.40
CA ARG A 186 -6.63 4.27 8.32
C ARG A 186 -7.02 3.48 9.56
N MET A 187 -7.50 2.25 9.39
CA MET A 187 -7.88 1.41 10.52
C MET A 187 -6.70 0.91 11.34
N MET A 188 -5.60 0.54 10.69
CA MET A 188 -4.34 0.18 11.38
C MET A 188 -3.89 1.31 12.30
N ILE A 189 -3.82 2.54 11.77
CA ILE A 189 -3.38 3.72 12.52
C ILE A 189 -4.41 4.09 13.60
N TYR A 190 -5.72 3.97 13.33
CA TYR A 190 -6.78 4.21 14.32
C TYR A 190 -6.60 3.36 15.58
N PHE A 191 -6.40 2.05 15.42
CA PHE A 191 -6.19 1.17 16.58
C PHE A 191 -4.83 1.41 17.23
N HIS A 192 -3.77 1.63 16.44
CA HIS A 192 -2.42 1.91 16.95
C HIS A 192 -2.38 3.14 17.87
N GLU A 193 -2.99 4.25 17.44
CA GLU A 193 -3.12 5.49 18.22
C GLU A 193 -3.83 5.27 19.55
N ARG A 194 -4.94 4.52 19.54
CA ARG A 194 -5.71 4.22 20.76
C ARG A 194 -4.96 3.29 21.70
N MET A 195 -4.22 2.31 21.16
CA MET A 195 -3.36 1.43 21.97
C MET A 195 -2.28 2.24 22.69
N LEU A 196 -1.55 3.11 21.98
CA LEU A 196 -0.56 3.99 22.60
C LEU A 196 -1.16 4.84 23.73
N GLY A 197 -2.30 5.51 23.46
CA GLY A 197 -3.00 6.28 24.48
C GLY A 197 -3.39 5.45 25.70
N SER A 198 -3.92 4.23 25.49
CA SER A 198 -4.32 3.34 26.58
C SER A 198 -3.15 2.91 27.48
N LEU A 199 -1.94 2.77 26.92
CA LEU A 199 -0.76 2.36 27.69
C LEU A 199 -0.26 3.43 28.66
N ILE A 200 -0.66 4.68 28.45
CA ILE A 200 -0.31 5.82 29.31
C ILE A 200 -1.51 6.46 30.00
N GLY A 201 -2.71 5.88 29.83
CA GLY A 201 -3.95 6.43 30.39
C GLY A 201 -4.39 7.77 29.77
N ASP A 202 -4.03 8.04 28.51
CA ASP A 202 -4.38 9.27 27.79
C ASP A 202 -5.38 8.98 26.66
N GLU A 203 -6.66 9.25 26.94
CA GLU A 203 -7.75 9.10 25.97
C GLU A 203 -7.76 10.18 24.87
N THR A 204 -6.92 11.20 25.00
CA THR A 204 -6.77 12.30 24.02
C THR A 204 -5.51 12.17 23.17
N PHE A 205 -4.65 11.18 23.45
CA PHE A 205 -3.40 10.95 22.71
C PHE A 205 -3.68 10.85 21.21
N ALA A 206 -2.94 11.61 20.42
CA ALA A 206 -3.00 11.58 18.97
C ALA A 206 -1.60 11.33 18.45
N LEU A 207 -1.45 10.55 17.38
CA LEU A 207 -0.17 10.38 16.71
C LEU A 207 0.25 11.67 16.00
N PRO A 208 1.55 11.98 15.92
CA PRO A 208 1.98 13.05 15.04
C PRO A 208 1.91 12.56 13.59
N TYR A 209 1.95 13.47 12.63
CA TYR A 209 2.16 13.13 11.23
C TYR A 209 3.43 13.81 10.71
N TRP A 210 4.18 13.10 9.88
CA TRP A 210 5.31 13.69 9.18
C TRP A 210 4.75 14.56 8.06
N ALA A 211 4.85 15.88 8.22
CA ALA A 211 4.28 16.88 7.31
C ALA A 211 5.24 17.17 6.14
N TRP A 212 5.65 16.13 5.41
CA TRP A 212 6.59 16.21 4.29
C TRP A 212 6.01 16.91 3.05
N ASP A 213 4.73 17.27 3.07
CA ASP A 213 4.05 18.07 2.05
C ASP A 213 4.22 19.58 2.24
N ILE A 214 4.88 20.02 3.32
CA ILE A 214 5.27 21.42 3.54
C ILE A 214 6.78 21.53 3.78
N PRO A 215 7.44 22.62 3.33
CA PRO A 215 8.90 22.73 3.38
C PRO A 215 9.50 22.49 4.78
N GLN A 216 8.87 23.01 5.83
CA GLN A 216 9.34 22.90 7.22
C GLN A 216 9.30 21.45 7.75
N GLY A 217 8.51 20.57 7.13
CA GLY A 217 8.36 19.19 7.53
C GLY A 217 9.03 18.19 6.58
N MET A 218 9.78 18.63 5.55
CA MET A 218 10.42 17.72 4.59
C MET A 218 11.67 17.01 5.14
N VAL A 219 12.21 17.46 6.27
CA VAL A 219 13.31 16.80 6.96
C VAL A 219 12.73 15.79 7.97
N ILE A 220 13.42 14.65 8.18
CA ILE A 220 13.03 13.67 9.21
C ILE A 220 12.97 14.39 10.59
N PRO A 221 11.85 14.30 11.34
CA PRO A 221 11.74 15.00 12.62
C PRO A 221 12.77 14.53 13.65
N ASP A 222 13.39 15.47 14.37
CA ASP A 222 14.48 15.20 15.33
C ASP A 222 14.12 14.21 16.44
N MET A 223 12.84 14.12 16.83
CA MET A 223 12.36 13.11 17.78
C MET A 223 12.72 11.68 17.37
N TYR A 224 12.90 11.41 16.08
CA TYR A 224 13.27 10.09 15.56
C TYR A 224 14.78 9.84 15.53
N THR A 225 15.65 10.85 15.67
CA THR A 225 17.10 10.72 15.48
C THR A 225 17.86 10.49 16.80
N ASN A 226 17.26 10.83 17.94
CA ASN A 226 17.87 10.65 19.26
C ASN A 226 18.01 9.15 19.60
N SER A 227 19.25 8.65 19.60
CA SER A 227 19.60 7.25 19.88
C SER A 227 19.23 6.74 21.26
N SER A 228 18.98 7.64 22.21
CA SER A 228 18.54 7.29 23.57
C SER A 228 17.01 7.18 23.69
N SER A 229 16.27 7.55 22.64
CA SER A 229 14.80 7.52 22.65
C SER A 229 14.24 6.18 22.15
N SER A 230 13.01 5.89 22.55
CA SER A 230 12.21 4.78 22.04
C SER A 230 11.85 4.94 20.57
N PHE A 231 12.00 6.13 19.97
CA PHE A 231 11.75 6.37 18.54
C PHE A 231 12.88 5.93 17.62
N TYR A 232 14.09 5.75 18.17
CA TYR A 232 15.26 5.43 17.39
C TYR A 232 15.16 4.05 16.75
N HIS A 233 15.66 3.95 15.53
CA HIS A 233 15.75 2.70 14.79
C HIS A 233 17.09 2.66 14.06
N THR A 234 17.88 1.62 14.31
CA THR A 234 19.26 1.49 13.81
C THR A 234 19.32 1.20 12.31
N MET A 235 18.27 0.59 11.74
CA MET A 235 18.20 0.27 10.31
C MET A 235 17.53 1.41 9.55
N ARG A 236 18.17 2.58 9.53
CA ARG A 236 17.83 3.72 8.66
C ARG A 236 19.06 4.10 7.85
N ASP A 237 18.84 4.66 6.66
CA ASP A 237 19.92 5.27 5.91
C ASP A 237 20.37 6.54 6.63
N VAL A 238 21.60 6.53 7.14
CA VAL A 238 22.16 7.64 7.91
C VAL A 238 22.42 8.87 7.03
N SER A 239 22.58 8.69 5.72
CA SER A 239 22.82 9.78 4.77
C SER A 239 21.56 10.62 4.51
N HIS A 240 20.38 10.08 4.81
CA HIS A 240 19.08 10.75 4.64
C HIS A 240 18.51 11.30 5.96
N LEU A 241 19.27 11.22 7.05
CA LEU A 241 18.91 11.87 8.31
C LEU A 241 19.13 13.40 8.22
N PRO A 242 18.57 14.18 9.16
CA PRO A 242 18.76 15.63 9.19
C PRO A 242 20.25 16.01 9.10
N PRO A 243 20.59 17.07 8.33
CA PRO A 243 19.69 18.07 7.77
C PRO A 243 19.13 17.76 6.37
N GLN A 244 19.24 16.52 5.86
CA GLN A 244 18.82 16.18 4.50
C GLN A 244 17.31 16.35 4.28
N THR A 245 16.93 17.10 3.25
CA THR A 245 15.55 17.19 2.75
C THR A 245 15.16 15.85 2.12
N ALA A 246 14.04 15.26 2.54
CA ALA A 246 13.54 14.02 1.94
C ALA A 246 13.24 14.22 0.45
N ASP A 247 13.54 13.22 -0.37
CA ASP A 247 13.13 13.17 -1.78
C ASP A 247 11.84 12.36 -1.90
N LEU A 248 10.72 13.02 -2.21
CA LEU A 248 9.41 12.36 -2.31
C LEU A 248 9.26 11.49 -3.56
N ASN A 249 10.17 11.61 -4.52
CA ASN A 249 10.23 10.81 -5.73
C ASN A 249 11.59 10.10 -5.86
N TYR A 250 12.11 9.62 -4.73
CA TYR A 250 13.43 8.99 -4.65
C TYR A 250 13.56 7.77 -5.57
N VAL A 251 14.60 7.80 -6.41
CA VAL A 251 15.05 6.67 -7.23
C VAL A 251 16.49 6.31 -6.90
N SER A 252 17.33 7.33 -6.67
CA SER A 252 18.73 7.23 -6.28
C SER A 252 19.16 8.56 -5.67
N ASP A 253 20.29 8.58 -4.97
CA ASP A 253 20.84 9.81 -4.42
C ASP A 253 21.13 10.83 -5.53
N THR A 254 20.80 12.10 -5.25
CA THR A 254 21.05 13.23 -6.13
C THR A 254 21.82 14.30 -5.38
N ASN A 255 22.56 15.14 -6.11
CA ASN A 255 23.32 16.25 -5.54
C ASN A 255 22.54 17.58 -5.64
N LEU A 256 21.22 17.53 -5.46
CA LEU A 256 20.37 18.72 -5.51
C LEU A 256 20.57 19.60 -4.27
N SER A 257 20.38 20.91 -4.44
CA SER A 257 20.26 21.81 -3.29
C SER A 257 18.97 21.51 -2.52
N PRO A 258 18.92 21.81 -1.20
CA PRO A 258 17.69 21.69 -0.43
C PRO A 258 16.51 22.46 -1.05
N GLU A 259 16.78 23.65 -1.60
CA GLU A 259 15.78 24.50 -2.25
C GLU A 259 15.22 23.84 -3.51
N ASP A 260 16.07 23.33 -4.40
CA ASP A 260 15.64 22.63 -5.61
C ASP A 260 14.83 21.36 -5.25
N GLN A 261 15.26 20.63 -4.22
CA GLN A 261 14.55 19.43 -3.76
C GLN A 261 13.16 19.79 -3.20
N ILE A 262 13.03 20.90 -2.48
CA ILE A 262 11.74 21.39 -1.97
C ILE A 262 10.80 21.70 -3.14
N ASP A 263 11.26 22.41 -4.17
CA ASP A 263 10.45 22.76 -5.34
C ASP A 263 9.97 21.51 -6.09
N ILE A 264 10.86 20.53 -6.26
CA ILE A 264 10.53 19.23 -6.87
C ILE A 264 9.49 18.48 -6.03
N ASN A 265 9.66 18.45 -4.71
CA ASN A 265 8.71 17.80 -3.79
C ASN A 265 7.31 18.44 -3.87
N LEU A 266 7.23 19.78 -3.87
CA LEU A 266 5.95 20.50 -3.98
C LEU A 266 5.26 20.23 -5.33
N ALA A 267 6.02 20.24 -6.43
CA ALA A 267 5.50 19.89 -7.75
C ALA A 267 5.02 18.43 -7.81
N PHE A 268 5.78 17.50 -7.21
CA PHE A 268 5.38 16.10 -7.09
C PHE A 268 4.09 15.95 -6.30
N MET A 269 3.96 16.63 -5.16
CA MET A 269 2.74 16.61 -4.35
C MET A 269 1.52 17.17 -5.08
N TYR A 270 1.68 18.27 -5.81
CA TYR A 270 0.61 18.77 -6.67
C TYR A 270 0.19 17.74 -7.72
N ASN A 271 1.16 17.01 -8.29
CA ASN A 271 0.84 15.95 -9.23
C ASN A 271 0.07 14.80 -8.59
N GLN A 272 0.54 14.28 -7.45
CA GLN A 272 -0.07 13.14 -6.75
C GLN A 272 -1.42 13.47 -6.12
N MET A 273 -1.67 14.72 -5.73
CA MET A 273 -2.89 15.10 -5.02
C MET A 273 -3.92 15.86 -5.88
N VAL A 274 -3.51 16.43 -7.02
CA VAL A 274 -4.37 17.29 -7.84
C VAL A 274 -4.36 16.87 -9.31
N SER A 275 -3.22 17.02 -10.00
CA SER A 275 -3.25 16.93 -11.46
C SER A 275 -3.36 15.50 -12.00
N GLY A 276 -2.77 14.52 -11.29
CA GLY A 276 -2.68 13.11 -11.68
C GLY A 276 -3.83 12.24 -11.14
N THR A 277 -4.59 12.71 -10.16
CA THR A 277 -5.56 11.90 -9.39
C THR A 277 -7.00 12.37 -9.59
N ARG A 278 -7.35 12.68 -10.84
CA ARG A 278 -8.67 13.23 -11.23
C ARG A 278 -9.84 12.26 -11.15
N LYS A 279 -9.59 10.99 -10.84
CA LYS A 279 -10.60 9.93 -10.69
C LYS A 279 -10.32 9.16 -9.42
N THR A 280 -11.37 8.59 -8.83
CA THR A 280 -11.27 7.79 -7.61
C THR A 280 -10.26 6.66 -7.75
N GLU A 281 -10.23 5.95 -8.87
CA GLU A 281 -9.33 4.83 -9.11
C GLU A 281 -7.87 5.27 -9.32
N LEU A 282 -7.65 6.49 -9.83
CA LEU A 282 -6.32 7.06 -9.97
C LEU A 282 -5.74 7.48 -8.60
N PHE A 283 -6.60 7.87 -7.66
CA PHE A 283 -6.19 8.21 -6.30
C PHE A 283 -6.11 6.97 -5.40
N MET A 284 -7.22 6.24 -5.28
CA MET A 284 -7.38 5.12 -4.36
C MET A 284 -6.65 3.87 -4.84
N GLY A 285 -6.46 3.69 -6.15
CA GLY A 285 -5.97 2.46 -6.77
C GLY A 285 -7.07 1.62 -7.40
N CYS A 286 -6.67 0.55 -8.09
CA CYS A 286 -7.58 -0.36 -8.77
C CYS A 286 -8.48 -1.13 -7.80
N THR A 287 -9.65 -1.54 -8.29
CA THR A 287 -10.51 -2.48 -7.57
C THR A 287 -9.76 -3.78 -7.30
N TYR A 288 -9.92 -4.31 -6.08
CA TYR A 288 -9.36 -5.61 -5.69
C TYR A 288 -10.27 -6.76 -6.08
#